data_AF-A0A955LC21-F1
#
_entry.id   AF-A0A955LC21-F1
#
_cell.length_a   1.000
_cell.length_b   1.000
_cell.length_c   1.000
_cell.angle_alpha   90.00
_cell.angle_beta   90.00
_cell.angle_gamma   90.00
#
_symmetry.space_group_name_H-M   'P 1'
#
loop_
_entity.id
_entity.type
_entity.pdbx_description
1 polymer ?
#
loop_
_entity_poly.entity_id
_entity_poly.type
_entity_poly.pdbx_seq_one_letter_code
_entity_poly.pdbx_strand_id
1 'polypeptide(L)'
;EQLSWFPLGGGANTLVCSDGFDGVIIHLAMNSLEIQGTTVIAEAGLQWPVVGLKASKTGLTGLEFATVIPGSVGGAIYGNAGAYEQETKDSLVSVRYLEV
;
A
#
# COMPACT_ATOMS: atom_id res chain seq x y z
N GLU A 1 -25.19 2.51 -18.13
CA GLU A 1 -24.93 3.49 -17.05
C GLU A 1 -23.49 3.36 -16.61
N GLN A 2 -22.89 4.47 -16.16
CA GLN A 2 -21.55 4.49 -15.60
C GLN A 2 -21.65 4.19 -14.10
N LEU A 3 -21.17 3.01 -13.67
CA LEU A 3 -21.17 2.62 -12.26
C LEU A 3 -20.07 3.35 -11.51
N SER A 4 -20.42 3.96 -10.36
CA SER A 4 -19.44 4.46 -9.39
C SER A 4 -18.66 3.31 -8.77
N TRP A 5 -17.35 3.47 -8.65
CA TRP A 5 -16.48 2.48 -8.02
C TRP A 5 -15.42 3.15 -7.14
N PHE A 6 -14.95 2.44 -6.12
CA PHE A 6 -13.93 2.93 -5.20
C PHE A 6 -12.94 1.82 -4.84
N PRO A 7 -11.64 1.98 -5.11
CA PRO A 7 -10.63 1.03 -4.67
C PRO A 7 -10.37 1.20 -3.16
N LEU A 8 -10.48 0.10 -2.41
CA LEU A 8 -10.27 0.10 -0.97
C LEU A 8 -9.11 -0.84 -0.62
N GLY A 9 -8.06 -0.26 -0.05
CA GLY A 9 -6.97 -1.01 0.59
C GLY A 9 -7.34 -1.46 2.00
N GLY A 10 -6.42 -1.33 2.95
CA GLY A 10 -6.66 -1.70 4.35
C GLY A 10 -7.62 -0.78 5.14
N GLY A 11 -8.23 0.25 4.52
CA GLY A 11 -9.19 1.16 5.15
C GLY A 11 -8.64 2.08 6.25
N ALA A 12 -7.34 2.04 6.55
CA ALA A 12 -6.72 2.75 7.66
C ALA A 12 -6.79 4.29 7.57
N ASN A 13 -7.08 4.84 6.39
CA ASN A 13 -7.23 6.28 6.14
C ASN A 13 -8.54 6.58 5.39
N THR A 14 -9.61 5.87 5.74
CA THR A 14 -10.92 6.05 5.10
C THR A 14 -12.02 6.02 6.16
N LEU A 15 -12.85 7.07 6.17
CA LEU A 15 -14.06 7.12 6.98
C LEU A 15 -15.26 6.85 6.08
N VAL A 16 -16.00 5.78 6.38
CA VAL A 16 -17.19 5.39 5.60
C VAL A 16 -18.43 6.00 6.25
N CYS A 17 -19.29 6.63 5.43
CA CYS A 17 -20.57 7.15 5.90
C CYS A 17 -21.46 6.02 6.42
N SER A 18 -22.27 6.28 7.44
CA SER A 18 -23.23 5.30 7.98
C SER A 18 -24.26 4.86 6.93
N ASP A 19 -24.56 5.72 5.95
CA ASP A 19 -25.46 5.40 4.84
C ASP A 19 -24.81 4.48 3.78
N GLY A 20 -23.52 4.17 3.91
CA GLY A 20 -22.78 3.28 3.02
C GLY A 20 -22.25 3.96 1.75
N PHE A 21 -21.99 3.14 0.73
CA PHE A 21 -21.50 3.57 -0.59
C PHE A 21 -22.37 2.93 -1.68
N ASP A 22 -23.00 3.76 -2.52
CA ASP A 22 -23.80 3.30 -3.66
C ASP A 22 -22.91 3.11 -4.90
N GLY A 23 -22.41 1.89 -5.06
CA GLY A 23 -21.48 1.53 -6.12
C GLY A 23 -20.67 0.28 -5.79
N VAL A 24 -19.55 0.08 -6.49
CA VAL A 24 -18.67 -1.08 -6.32
C VAL A 24 -17.44 -0.72 -5.50
N ILE A 25 -17.21 -1.44 -4.40
CA ILE A 25 -15.93 -1.39 -3.69
C ILE A 25 -15.00 -2.46 -4.25
N ILE A 26 -13.82 -2.04 -4.70
CA ILE A 26 -12.78 -2.95 -5.21
C ILE A 26 -11.75 -3.18 -4.11
N HIS A 27 -11.81 -4.34 -3.46
CA HIS A 27 -10.81 -4.75 -2.48
C HIS A 27 -9.64 -5.45 -3.16
N LEU A 28 -8.43 -4.94 -2.96
CA LEU A 28 -7.21 -5.51 -3.56
C LEU A 28 -6.74 -6.71 -2.73
N ALA A 29 -7.07 -7.93 -3.17
CA ALA A 29 -6.70 -9.16 -2.45
C ALA A 29 -5.27 -9.68 -2.75
N MET A 30 -4.61 -9.11 -3.76
CA MET A 30 -3.23 -9.43 -4.15
C MET A 30 -2.26 -9.09 -3.01
N ASN A 31 -1.47 -10.04 -2.53
CA ASN A 31 -0.65 -9.90 -1.32
C ASN A 31 0.75 -10.56 -1.40
N SER A 32 1.24 -10.85 -2.60
CA SER A 32 2.58 -11.40 -2.79
C SER A 32 3.66 -10.35 -2.52
N LEU A 33 4.85 -10.84 -2.13
CA LEU A 33 6.07 -10.05 -2.02
C LEU A 33 7.27 -10.90 -2.40
N GLU A 34 8.13 -10.30 -3.21
CA GLU A 34 9.40 -10.86 -3.64
C GLU A 34 10.53 -9.86 -3.35
N ILE A 35 11.72 -10.38 -3.01
CA ILE A 35 12.92 -9.57 -2.80
C ILE A 35 13.98 -10.05 -3.80
N GLN A 36 14.42 -9.15 -4.69
CA GLN A 36 15.41 -9.40 -5.72
C GLN A 36 16.63 -8.51 -5.48
N GLY A 37 17.67 -9.04 -4.83
CA GLY A 37 18.83 -8.26 -4.41
C GLY A 37 18.41 -7.16 -3.44
N THR A 38 18.47 -5.90 -3.88
CA THR A 38 18.07 -4.71 -3.10
C THR A 38 16.68 -4.19 -3.46
N THR A 39 15.95 -4.87 -4.34
CA THR A 39 14.62 -4.44 -4.80
C THR A 39 13.54 -5.25 -4.11
N VAL A 40 12.57 -4.55 -3.49
CA VAL A 40 11.36 -5.17 -2.93
C VAL A 40 10.21 -4.96 -3.91
N ILE A 41 9.60 -6.06 -4.36
CA ILE A 41 8.43 -6.05 -5.23
C ILE A 41 7.25 -6.53 -4.40
N ALA A 42 6.23 -5.69 -4.21
CA ALA A 42 5.09 -5.97 -3.35
C ALA A 42 3.77 -5.66 -4.05
N GLU A 43 2.79 -6.55 -3.90
CA GLU A 43 1.44 -6.35 -4.44
C GLU A 43 0.63 -5.35 -3.59
N ALA A 44 -0.26 -4.61 -4.26
CA ALA A 44 -0.95 -3.45 -3.69
C ALA A 44 -1.87 -3.77 -2.48
N GLY A 45 -2.31 -5.01 -2.32
CA GLY A 45 -3.13 -5.46 -1.18
C GLY A 45 -2.32 -5.95 0.02
N LEU A 46 -1.00 -6.14 -0.12
CA LEU A 46 -0.16 -6.55 1.00
C LEU A 46 -0.16 -5.45 2.08
N GLN A 47 -0.14 -5.86 3.35
CA GLN A 47 -0.05 -4.94 4.48
C GLN A 47 1.30 -4.19 4.46
N TRP A 48 1.25 -2.87 4.52
CA TRP A 48 2.43 -2.01 4.44
C TRP A 48 3.47 -2.29 5.54
N PRO A 49 3.09 -2.54 6.81
CA PRO A 49 4.04 -2.94 7.85
C PRO A 49 4.80 -4.24 7.55
N VAL A 50 4.16 -5.17 6.84
CA VAL A 50 4.78 -6.46 6.47
C VAL A 50 5.91 -6.24 5.47
N VAL A 51 5.82 -5.24 4.60
CA VAL A 51 6.88 -4.89 3.65
C VAL A 51 8.14 -4.45 4.39
N GLY A 52 8.02 -3.47 5.29
CA GLY A 52 9.14 -2.99 6.10
C GLY A 52 9.75 -4.10 6.97
N LEU A 53 8.92 -4.94 7.58
CA LEU A 53 9.37 -6.07 8.41
C LEU A 53 10.10 -7.16 7.60
N LYS A 54 9.67 -7.43 6.36
CA LYS A 54 10.34 -8.42 5.51
C LYS A 54 11.66 -7.87 4.95
N ALA A 55 11.69 -6.60 4.54
CA ALA A 55 12.89 -5.93 4.05
C ALA A 55 13.98 -5.84 5.13
N SER A 56 13.60 -5.52 6.39
CA SER A 56 14.57 -5.43 7.48
C SER A 56 15.21 -6.78 7.82
N LYS A 57 14.46 -7.88 7.70
CA LYS A 57 14.97 -9.25 7.91
C LYS A 57 15.99 -9.70 6.86
N THR A 58 16.04 -9.04 5.70
CA THR A 58 17.04 -9.31 4.66
C THR A 58 18.22 -8.35 4.70
N GLY A 59 18.31 -7.48 5.71
CA GLY A 59 19.38 -6.50 5.86
C GLY A 59 19.27 -5.30 4.92
N LEU A 60 18.10 -5.08 4.32
CA LEU A 60 17.83 -3.88 3.52
C LEU A 60 17.43 -2.72 4.43
N THR A 61 17.81 -1.51 4.03
CA THR A 61 17.48 -0.23 4.68
C THR A 61 16.63 0.64 3.74
N GLY A 62 15.93 1.64 4.29
CA GLY A 62 15.07 2.58 3.55
C GLY A 62 13.57 2.32 3.66
N LEU A 63 13.16 1.27 4.38
CA LEU A 63 11.74 0.92 4.61
C LEU A 63 11.43 0.71 6.11
N GLU A 64 12.30 1.18 7.00
CA GLU A 64 12.13 1.06 8.45
C GLU A 64 10.87 1.76 8.92
N PHE A 65 10.59 2.95 8.38
CA PHE A 65 9.41 3.75 8.71
C PHE A 65 8.10 3.06 8.36
N ALA A 66 8.10 2.14 7.37
CA ALA A 66 6.90 1.43 6.94
C ALA A 66 6.34 0.50 8.04
N THR A 67 7.18 0.04 8.97
CA THR A 67 6.84 -0.96 9.99
C THR A 67 5.74 -0.52 10.97
N VAL A 68 5.47 0.78 11.08
CA VAL A 68 4.49 1.33 12.04
C VAL A 68 3.25 1.92 11.39
N ILE A 69 3.21 2.03 10.06
CA ILE A 69 2.12 2.70 9.35
C ILE A 69 1.08 1.65 8.90
N PRO A 70 -0.14 1.64 9.45
CA PRO A 70 -1.17 0.69 9.06
C PRO A 70 -1.68 0.95 7.63
N GLY A 71 -2.26 -0.09 7.01
CA GLY A 71 -2.82 -0.01 5.67
C GLY A 71 -2.14 -0.97 4.69
N SER A 72 -2.49 -0.84 3.41
CA SER A 72 -1.91 -1.66 2.35
C SER A 72 -0.83 -0.91 1.57
N VAL A 73 0.00 -1.65 0.81
CA VAL A 73 0.99 -1.09 -0.12
C VAL A 73 0.35 -0.07 -1.05
N GLY A 74 -0.78 -0.40 -1.68
CA GLY A 74 -1.48 0.51 -2.59
C GLY A 74 -1.96 1.79 -1.89
N GLY A 75 -2.42 1.68 -0.64
CA GLY A 75 -2.77 2.84 0.17
C GLY A 75 -1.56 3.69 0.53
N ALA A 76 -0.42 3.07 0.85
CA ALA A 76 0.83 3.76 1.12
C ALA A 76 1.35 4.51 -0.11
N ILE A 77 1.31 3.89 -1.29
CA ILE A 77 1.64 4.55 -2.56
C ILE A 77 0.70 5.74 -2.82
N TYR A 78 -0.62 5.53 -2.72
CA TYR A 78 -1.60 6.57 -2.99
C TYR A 78 -1.46 7.79 -2.07
N GLY A 79 -1.22 7.55 -0.78
CA GLY A 79 -1.09 8.60 0.22
C GLY A 79 0.32 9.17 0.41
N ASN A 80 1.33 8.70 -0.34
CA ASN A 80 2.75 8.91 -0.05
C ASN A 80 3.04 8.73 1.46
N ALA A 81 2.64 7.59 2.02
CA ALA A 81 2.70 7.35 3.45
C ALA A 81 4.10 7.63 4.01
N GLY A 82 4.18 8.25 5.18
CA GLY A 82 5.44 8.62 5.79
C GLY A 82 5.40 8.66 7.31
N ALA A 83 6.55 8.42 7.92
CA ALA A 83 6.80 8.49 9.36
C ALA A 83 8.29 8.71 9.61
N TYR A 84 8.64 9.33 10.73
CA TYR A 84 10.04 9.55 11.13
C TYR A 84 10.89 10.19 10.02
N GLU A 85 10.35 11.23 9.37
CA GLU A 85 11.02 12.00 8.30
C GLU A 85 11.32 11.23 7.01
N GLN A 86 10.83 10.00 6.88
CA GLN A 86 10.89 9.22 5.63
C GLN A 86 9.48 9.02 5.07
N GLU A 87 9.40 9.01 3.75
CA GLU A 87 8.17 8.85 2.99
C GLU A 87 8.31 7.73 1.95
N THR A 88 7.17 7.24 1.48
CA THR A 88 7.10 6.19 0.46
C THR A 88 7.90 6.54 -0.80
N LYS A 89 7.85 7.81 -1.23
CA LYS A 89 8.60 8.31 -2.40
C LYS A 89 10.12 8.14 -2.27
N ASP A 90 10.67 8.11 -1.06
CA ASP A 90 12.12 8.08 -0.85
C ASP A 90 12.74 6.73 -1.26
N SER A 91 11.91 5.67 -1.28
CA SER A 91 12.29 4.30 -1.66
C SER A 91 11.51 3.77 -2.87
N LEU A 92 10.59 4.55 -3.45
CA LEU A 92 9.75 4.13 -4.56
C LEU A 92 10.48 4.24 -5.90
N VAL A 93 10.59 3.11 -6.63
CA VAL A 93 11.22 3.06 -7.95
C VAL A 93 10.20 3.15 -9.09
N SER A 94 9.14 2.36 -9.02
CA SER A 94 8.09 2.33 -10.03
C SER A 94 6.80 1.71 -9.49
N VAL A 95 5.70 1.95 -10.20
CA VAL A 95 4.38 1.40 -9.89
C VAL A 95 3.77 0.79 -11.14
N ARG A 96 3.10 -0.35 -10.99
CA ARG A 96 2.20 -0.90 -12.02
C ARG A 96 0.78 -0.58 -11.61
N TYR A 97 0.06 0.13 -12.46
CA TYR A 97 -1.30 0.59 -12.20
C TYR A 97 -2.23 0.20 -13.35
N LEU A 98 -3.53 0.23 -13.06
CA LEU A 98 -4.59 0.08 -14.05
C LEU A 98 -5.17 1.47 -14.34
N GLU A 99 -5.25 1.83 -15.62
CA GLU A 99 -6.01 2.98 -16.09
C GLU A 99 -7.44 2.51 -16.40
N VAL A 100 -8.44 3.24 -15.90
CA VAL A 100 -9.86 2.85 -15.88
C VAL A 100 -10.74 4.00 -16.27
#